data_AF-A0A076EGC5-F1
#
_entry.id   AF-A0A076EGC5-F1
#
_cell.length_a   1.000
_cell.length_b   1.000
_cell.length_c   1.000
_cell.angle_alpha   90.00
_cell.angle_beta   90.00
_cell.angle_gamma   90.00
#
_symmetry.space_group_name_H-M   'P 1'
#
loop_
_entity.id
_entity.type
_entity.pdbx_description
1 polymer ?
#
loop_
_entity_poly.entity_id
_entity_poly.type
_entity_poly.pdbx_seq_one_letter_code
_entity_poly.pdbx_strand_id
1 'polypeptide(L)'
;MLTVSRVDRPCLDQIPDPDLDTMVADIVEQVDFSSTDVESRLRSPNLRIERTSSAADLDARTEILFGHRTILMGGGLYPFLCQYLRAASSYFLTCNQGGTPASNWHAGRSSLATTLDWLSTPTEMPQRPAFTISRSQDKSALSLALYTYRFLLCHELAHAALGHSPIEAGSVPDNITPLHQQQDQELETDRMALTLQVRSIPTRSETVKGLAGAVYAFAAEALRNSRLMLLAELVDERQWEIELTHPPTIQREFGLLGAANGLCGQAAMTDMHRLRNDLRELNDQVLTDALRQQQMVVKKSRQLLRIEMDTLRLHGNDPLPAVLPDLLRLFSQSPVGVMKALEHPPSNASDDTSAIASLIDRLVAELPAEFQDFHNQSPKERAIDLA
;
A
#
# COMPACT_ATOMS: atom_id res chain seq x y z
N MET A 1 -41.02 -15.67 18.62
CA MET A 1 -40.35 -15.53 17.31
C MET A 1 -39.48 -14.28 17.41
N LEU A 2 -38.21 -14.46 17.79
CA LEU A 2 -37.30 -13.33 18.10
C LEU A 2 -36.62 -12.90 16.80
N THR A 3 -36.95 -11.68 16.37
CA THR A 3 -36.24 -10.92 15.35
C THR A 3 -34.80 -10.71 15.77
N VAL A 4 -33.88 -11.37 15.07
CA VAL A 4 -32.44 -11.12 15.16
C VAL A 4 -32.18 -9.77 14.49
N SER A 5 -31.94 -8.76 15.32
CA SER A 5 -31.45 -7.45 14.90
C SER A 5 -30.18 -7.64 14.06
N ARG A 6 -30.20 -7.17 12.81
CA ARG A 6 -28.98 -6.92 12.04
C ARG A 6 -28.14 -5.98 12.89
N VAL A 7 -27.05 -6.51 13.46
CA VAL A 7 -25.98 -5.67 13.98
C VAL A 7 -25.28 -5.14 12.75
N ASP A 8 -25.46 -3.84 12.49
CA ASP A 8 -24.71 -3.11 11.48
C ASP A 8 -23.22 -3.40 11.69
N ARG A 9 -22.60 -4.03 10.69
CA ARG A 9 -21.15 -4.19 10.66
C ARG A 9 -20.57 -2.78 10.52
N PRO A 10 -19.52 -2.41 11.29
CA PRO A 10 -18.78 -1.19 11.01
C PRO A 10 -18.31 -1.25 9.55
N CYS A 11 -18.58 -0.19 8.79
CA CYS A 11 -18.07 -0.03 7.45
C CYS A 11 -16.54 -0.06 7.51
N LEU A 12 -15.89 -0.95 6.75
CA LEU A 12 -14.43 -1.09 6.68
C LEU A 12 -13.72 0.17 6.12
N ASP A 13 -14.50 1.14 5.63
CA ASP A 13 -14.01 2.37 4.98
C ASP A 13 -14.11 3.60 5.88
N GLN A 14 -14.69 3.47 7.09
CA GLN A 14 -14.71 4.57 8.05
C GLN A 14 -13.54 4.38 9.01
N ILE A 15 -12.50 5.18 8.83
CA ILE A 15 -11.64 5.60 9.94
C ILE A 15 -12.60 5.96 11.07
N PRO A 16 -12.50 5.37 12.28
CA PRO A 16 -13.17 6.00 13.41
C PRO A 16 -12.60 7.41 13.40
N ASP A 17 -13.38 8.46 13.13
CA ASP A 17 -12.90 9.84 13.18
C ASP A 17 -12.68 10.20 14.66
N PRO A 18 -11.45 10.22 15.21
CA PRO A 18 -10.93 11.49 15.64
C PRO A 18 -10.52 12.25 14.39
N ASP A 19 -11.04 13.45 14.28
CA ASP A 19 -10.42 14.52 13.51
C ASP A 19 -8.88 14.38 13.59
N LEU A 20 -8.19 14.31 12.44
CA LEU A 20 -6.73 14.14 12.39
C LEU A 20 -6.04 15.21 13.23
N ASP A 21 -6.64 16.40 13.30
CA ASP A 21 -6.19 17.49 14.16
C ASP A 21 -6.27 17.13 15.65
N THR A 22 -7.30 16.38 16.08
CA THR A 22 -7.40 15.87 17.45
C THR A 22 -6.30 14.84 17.72
N MET A 23 -6.02 13.92 16.79
CA MET A 23 -4.95 12.94 16.97
C MET A 23 -3.58 13.61 17.08
N VAL A 24 -3.31 14.64 16.27
CA VAL A 24 -2.07 15.42 16.37
C VAL A 24 -2.00 16.22 17.66
N ALA A 25 -3.09 16.89 18.06
CA ALA A 25 -3.15 17.62 19.32
C ALA A 25 -2.84 16.71 20.51
N ASP A 26 -3.44 15.52 20.55
CA ASP A 26 -3.19 14.50 21.58
C ASP A 26 -1.72 14.05 21.57
N ILE A 27 -1.10 13.86 20.40
CA ILE A 27 0.32 13.50 20.30
C ILE A 27 1.19 14.63 20.86
N VAL A 28 0.95 15.86 20.42
CA VAL A 28 1.78 17.03 20.77
C VAL A 28 1.64 17.38 22.24
N GLU A 29 0.44 17.32 22.82
CA GLU A 29 0.21 17.65 24.24
C GLU A 29 0.90 16.66 25.19
N GLN A 30 0.96 15.38 24.82
CA GLN A 30 1.52 14.33 25.67
C GLN A 30 3.05 14.25 25.60
N VAL A 31 3.69 14.92 24.63
CA VAL A 31 5.14 14.89 24.46
C VAL A 31 5.76 16.16 25.04
N ASP A 32 6.62 15.99 26.05
CA ASP A 32 7.43 17.09 26.56
C ASP A 32 8.58 17.39 25.58
N PHE A 33 8.48 18.51 24.86
CA PHE A 33 9.50 18.98 23.93
C PHE A 33 10.53 19.81 24.66
N SER A 34 11.81 19.51 24.42
CA SER A 34 12.93 20.29 24.97
C SER A 34 13.03 21.72 24.41
N SER A 35 12.32 22.02 23.31
CA SER A 35 12.33 23.32 22.64
C SER A 35 10.90 23.77 22.31
N THR A 36 10.57 24.99 22.75
CA THR A 36 9.30 25.68 22.43
C THR A 36 9.11 25.91 20.93
N ASP A 37 10.21 26.01 20.17
CA ASP A 37 10.15 26.24 18.73
C ASP A 37 9.62 25.00 18.00
N VAL A 38 10.01 23.80 18.45
CA VAL A 38 9.53 22.54 17.87
C VAL A 38 8.03 22.39 18.10
N GLU A 39 7.58 22.62 19.33
CA GLU A 39 6.17 22.57 19.68
C GLU A 39 5.34 23.57 18.85
N SER A 40 5.85 24.80 18.66
CA SER A 40 5.17 25.82 17.85
C SER A 40 5.00 25.43 16.38
N ARG A 41 5.94 24.67 15.80
CA ARG A 41 5.87 24.18 14.41
C ARG A 41 4.79 23.13 14.22
N LEU A 42 4.49 22.34 15.25
CA LEU A 42 3.54 21.23 15.18
C LEU A 42 2.09 21.64 15.48
N ARG A 43 1.88 22.84 16.02
CA ARG A 43 0.56 23.36 16.35
C ARG A 43 -0.04 24.14 15.17
N SER A 44 -1.37 24.09 15.07
CA SER A 44 -2.13 25.00 14.19
C SER A 44 -1.85 26.47 14.58
N PRO A 45 -1.70 27.40 13.63
CA PRO A 45 -1.90 27.28 12.18
C PRO A 45 -0.64 26.93 11.37
N ASN A 46 0.49 26.64 12.03
CA ASN A 46 1.78 26.44 11.37
C ASN A 46 1.87 25.10 10.63
N LEU A 47 1.13 24.11 11.13
CA LEU A 47 0.95 22.80 10.51
C LEU A 47 -0.54 22.55 10.28
N ARG A 48 -0.88 22.06 9.09
CA ARG A 48 -2.21 21.54 8.76
C ARG A 48 -2.11 20.04 8.50
N ILE A 49 -3.18 19.30 8.77
CA ILE A 49 -3.27 17.89 8.38
C ILE A 49 -4.52 17.72 7.53
N GLU A 50 -4.37 17.16 6.34
CA GLU A 50 -5.46 16.94 5.41
C GLU A 50 -5.44 15.48 4.92
N ARG A 51 -6.61 14.98 4.55
CA ARG A 51 -6.75 13.67 3.91
C ARG A 51 -7.01 13.86 2.43
N THR A 52 -6.28 13.14 1.58
CA THR A 52 -6.53 13.18 0.14
C THR A 52 -7.82 12.44 -0.20
N SER A 53 -8.48 12.84 -1.29
CA SER A 53 -9.74 12.24 -1.73
C SER A 53 -9.57 10.91 -2.48
N SER A 54 -8.35 10.60 -2.94
CA SER A 54 -8.08 9.39 -3.72
C SER A 54 -8.03 8.15 -2.84
N ALA A 55 -8.81 7.12 -3.19
CA ALA A 55 -8.79 5.84 -2.48
C ALA A 55 -7.61 4.94 -2.88
N ALA A 56 -6.82 5.37 -3.86
CA ALA A 56 -5.59 4.73 -4.31
C ALA A 56 -4.32 5.39 -3.72
N ASP A 57 -4.41 6.63 -3.23
CA ASP A 57 -3.30 7.30 -2.55
C ASP A 57 -3.01 6.60 -1.22
N LEU A 58 -1.84 5.97 -1.13
CA LEU A 58 -1.36 5.24 0.04
C LEU A 58 -0.21 5.97 0.74
N ASP A 59 0.10 7.20 0.36
CA ASP A 59 1.24 7.91 0.91
C ASP A 59 0.85 8.77 2.12
N ALA A 60 1.81 8.94 3.02
CA ALA A 60 1.80 10.04 3.97
C ALA A 60 2.98 10.93 3.57
N ARG A 61 2.75 12.24 3.46
CA ARG A 61 3.81 13.17 3.03
C ARG A 61 3.59 14.56 3.57
N THR A 62 4.69 15.25 3.81
CA THR A 62 4.71 16.66 4.22
C THR A 62 5.02 17.54 3.01
N GLU A 63 4.17 18.53 2.73
CA GLU A 63 4.32 19.47 1.61
C GLU A 63 4.13 20.92 2.07
N ILE A 64 4.45 21.88 1.19
CA ILE A 64 4.10 23.30 1.38
C ILE A 64 2.95 23.63 0.45
N LEU A 65 1.74 23.79 1.01
CA LEU A 65 0.53 24.15 0.28
C LEU A 65 0.08 25.55 0.71
N PHE A 66 -0.12 26.44 -0.27
CA PHE A 66 -0.53 27.83 -0.03
C PHE A 66 0.33 28.57 1.02
N GLY A 67 1.62 28.27 1.08
CA GLY A 67 2.56 28.86 2.05
C GLY A 67 2.52 28.25 3.45
N HIS A 68 1.73 27.19 3.67
CA HIS A 68 1.64 26.47 4.93
C HIS A 68 2.22 25.05 4.80
N ARG A 69 2.91 24.59 5.84
CA ARG A 69 3.32 23.19 5.94
C ARG A 69 2.07 22.33 6.18
N THR A 70 1.84 21.35 5.31
CA THR A 70 0.66 20.50 5.34
C THR A 70 1.10 19.04 5.28
N ILE A 71 0.58 18.22 6.20
CA ILE A 71 0.70 16.77 6.15
C ILE A 71 -0.50 16.25 5.36
N LEU A 72 -0.23 15.59 4.24
CA LEU A 72 -1.22 14.88 3.45
C LEU A 72 -1.21 13.40 3.84
N MET A 73 -2.35 12.91 4.31
CA MET A 73 -2.57 11.49 4.55
C MET A 73 -3.43 10.91 3.40
N GLY A 74 -2.91 9.90 2.71
CA GLY A 74 -3.57 9.26 1.59
C GLY A 74 -4.95 8.69 1.94
N GLY A 75 -5.97 8.98 1.13
CA GLY A 75 -7.33 8.49 1.35
C GLY A 75 -7.45 6.96 1.35
N GLY A 76 -6.58 6.27 0.63
CA GLY A 76 -6.49 4.81 0.57
C GLY A 76 -5.64 4.16 1.66
N LEU A 77 -4.81 4.93 2.36
CA LEU A 77 -3.79 4.43 3.28
C LEU A 77 -4.39 3.62 4.45
N TYR A 78 -5.32 4.20 5.22
CA TYR A 78 -5.89 3.48 6.37
C TYR A 78 -6.67 2.22 5.97
N PRO A 79 -7.56 2.26 4.95
CA PRO A 79 -8.21 1.04 4.47
C PRO A 79 -7.23 -0.06 4.02
N PHE A 80 -6.13 0.32 3.37
CA PHE A 80 -5.07 -0.63 3.02
C PHE A 80 -4.42 -1.25 4.27
N LEU A 81 -4.07 -0.43 5.27
CA LEU A 81 -3.52 -0.92 6.54
C LEU A 81 -4.50 -1.86 7.27
N CYS A 82 -5.79 -1.55 7.27
CA CYS A 82 -6.82 -2.44 7.79
C CYS A 82 -6.82 -3.78 7.07
N GLN A 83 -6.78 -3.78 5.73
CA GLN A 83 -6.76 -5.01 4.95
C GLN A 83 -5.48 -5.84 5.21
N TYR A 84 -4.32 -5.17 5.21
CA TYR A 84 -3.02 -5.76 5.50
C TYR A 84 -3.00 -6.42 6.89
N LEU A 85 -3.43 -5.70 7.93
CA LEU A 85 -3.37 -6.23 9.29
C LEU A 85 -4.45 -7.25 9.62
N ARG A 86 -5.58 -7.23 8.91
CA ARG A 86 -6.56 -8.32 8.96
C ARG A 86 -5.96 -9.61 8.38
N ALA A 87 -5.20 -9.50 7.28
CA ALA A 87 -4.51 -10.64 6.70
C ALA A 87 -3.39 -11.14 7.63
N ALA A 88 -2.55 -10.22 8.14
CA ALA A 88 -1.50 -10.56 9.10
C ALA A 88 -2.03 -11.23 10.38
N SER A 89 -3.15 -10.76 10.92
CA SER A 89 -3.79 -11.35 12.11
C SER A 89 -4.35 -12.76 11.86
N SER A 90 -4.54 -13.16 10.60
CA SER A 90 -4.89 -14.55 10.22
C SER A 90 -3.66 -15.44 10.04
N TYR A 91 -2.48 -14.86 9.81
CA TYR A 91 -1.21 -15.58 9.71
C TYR A 91 -0.61 -15.84 11.10
N PHE A 92 -0.43 -14.79 11.90
CA PHE A 92 -0.05 -14.90 13.31
C PHE A 92 -0.87 -13.93 14.15
N LEU A 93 -1.56 -14.43 15.17
CA LEU A 93 -2.00 -13.56 16.26
C LEU A 93 -0.73 -13.13 17.00
N THR A 94 -0.53 -11.83 17.21
CA THR A 94 0.61 -11.24 17.95
C THR A 94 0.85 -11.84 19.35
N CYS A 95 -0.06 -12.68 19.84
CA CYS A 95 0.03 -13.41 21.10
C CYS A 95 0.35 -14.92 20.98
N ASN A 96 0.40 -15.51 19.78
CA ASN A 96 0.73 -16.92 19.56
C ASN A 96 1.98 -17.05 18.69
N GLN A 97 3.14 -17.00 19.34
CA GLN A 97 4.46 -17.21 18.73
C GLN A 97 4.51 -18.55 17.99
N GLY A 98 4.97 -18.56 16.74
CA GLY A 98 5.20 -19.80 15.96
C GLY A 98 3.95 -20.66 15.73
N GLY A 99 2.75 -20.10 15.90
CA GLY A 99 1.51 -20.82 15.68
C GLY A 99 1.31 -21.17 14.21
N THR A 100 0.72 -22.33 13.94
CA THR A 100 0.21 -22.64 12.60
C THR A 100 -0.74 -21.53 12.15
N PRO A 101 -0.62 -21.00 10.92
CA PRO A 101 -1.56 -20.02 10.39
C PRO A 101 -3.00 -20.47 10.58
N ALA A 102 -3.90 -19.52 10.86
CA ALA A 102 -5.30 -19.85 10.98
C ALA A 102 -5.82 -20.39 9.63
N SER A 103 -6.87 -21.22 9.67
CA SER A 103 -7.40 -21.89 8.46
C SER A 103 -7.84 -20.90 7.36
N ASN A 104 -8.12 -19.65 7.73
CA ASN A 104 -8.49 -18.56 6.85
C ASN A 104 -7.31 -17.75 6.30
N TRP A 105 -6.06 -18.09 6.65
CA TRP A 105 -4.86 -17.42 6.13
C TRP A 105 -4.84 -17.39 4.59
N HIS A 106 -5.14 -18.52 3.95
CA HIS A 106 -5.16 -18.57 2.48
C HIS A 106 -6.11 -17.54 1.85
N ALA A 107 -7.30 -17.34 2.45
CA ALA A 107 -8.25 -16.35 1.97
C ALA A 107 -7.75 -14.91 2.21
N GLY A 108 -7.15 -14.64 3.37
CA GLY A 108 -6.52 -13.36 3.67
C GLY A 108 -5.37 -13.03 2.72
N ARG A 109 -4.49 -14.01 2.47
CA ARG A 109 -3.37 -13.90 1.54
C ARG A 109 -3.81 -13.62 0.11
N SER A 110 -4.76 -14.39 -0.43
CA SER A 110 -5.28 -14.17 -1.78
C SER A 110 -6.00 -12.82 -1.93
N SER A 111 -6.69 -12.39 -0.88
CA SER A 111 -7.32 -11.07 -0.86
C SER A 111 -6.28 -9.93 -0.88
N LEU A 112 -5.24 -10.02 -0.05
CA LEU A 112 -4.17 -9.04 -0.02
C LEU A 112 -3.36 -9.03 -1.33
N ALA A 113 -3.10 -10.20 -1.92
CA ALA A 113 -2.47 -10.33 -3.23
C ALA A 113 -3.28 -9.64 -4.34
N THR A 114 -4.61 -9.83 -4.34
CA THR A 114 -5.52 -9.14 -5.28
C THR A 114 -5.49 -7.63 -5.04
N THR A 115 -5.52 -7.20 -3.78
CA THR A 115 -5.46 -5.77 -3.41
C THR A 115 -4.15 -5.15 -3.89
N LEU A 116 -3.02 -5.85 -3.74
CA LEU A 116 -1.71 -5.41 -4.20
C LEU A 116 -1.66 -5.26 -5.73
N ASP A 117 -2.25 -6.20 -6.47
CA ASP A 117 -2.38 -6.11 -7.93
C ASP A 117 -3.18 -4.88 -8.35
N TRP A 118 -4.33 -4.61 -7.71
CA TRP A 118 -5.11 -3.39 -7.95
C TRP A 118 -4.36 -2.11 -7.61
N LEU A 119 -3.66 -2.06 -6.47
CA LEU A 119 -2.84 -0.92 -6.06
C LEU A 119 -1.58 -0.71 -6.93
N SER A 120 -1.32 -1.63 -7.85
CA SER A 120 -0.27 -1.51 -8.87
C SER A 120 -0.78 -0.81 -10.14
N THR A 121 -2.07 -0.51 -10.24
CA THR A 121 -2.71 0.00 -11.46
C THR A 121 -3.11 1.46 -11.31
N PRO A 122 -3.44 2.19 -12.40
CA PRO A 122 -3.92 3.57 -12.35
C PRO A 122 -5.30 3.73 -11.70
N THR A 123 -5.77 2.74 -10.94
CA THR A 123 -7.13 2.75 -10.43
C THR A 123 -7.35 3.87 -9.42
N GLU A 124 -8.49 4.54 -9.47
CA GLU A 124 -8.88 5.44 -8.38
C GLU A 124 -9.53 4.68 -7.20
N MET A 125 -10.06 3.48 -7.47
CA MET A 125 -10.86 2.68 -6.54
C MET A 125 -10.39 1.22 -6.51
N PRO A 126 -9.28 0.92 -5.81
CA PRO A 126 -8.72 -0.42 -5.77
C PRO A 126 -9.67 -1.42 -5.10
N GLN A 127 -9.79 -2.62 -5.66
CA GLN A 127 -10.61 -3.67 -5.03
C GLN A 127 -9.91 -4.25 -3.80
N ARG A 128 -10.70 -4.44 -2.73
CA ARG A 128 -10.27 -5.05 -1.47
C ARG A 128 -11.19 -6.22 -1.14
N PRO A 129 -10.97 -7.41 -1.74
CA PRO A 129 -11.88 -8.55 -1.56
C PRO A 129 -12.10 -8.89 -0.09
N ALA A 130 -13.35 -9.03 0.34
CA ALA A 130 -13.64 -9.38 1.72
C ALA A 130 -13.23 -10.84 2.01
N PHE A 131 -12.70 -11.07 3.21
CA PHE A 131 -12.48 -12.41 3.75
C PHE A 131 -12.89 -12.45 5.22
N THR A 132 -13.12 -13.66 5.73
CA THR A 132 -13.65 -13.87 7.08
C THR A 132 -12.51 -14.13 8.06
N ILE A 133 -12.46 -13.35 9.14
CA ILE A 133 -11.62 -13.59 10.31
C ILE A 133 -12.46 -13.60 11.59
N SER A 134 -11.91 -14.15 12.66
CA SER A 134 -12.61 -14.14 13.95
C SER A 134 -12.72 -12.72 14.51
N ARG A 135 -13.73 -12.46 15.34
CA ARG A 135 -13.95 -11.13 15.95
C ARG A 135 -12.75 -10.66 16.77
N SER A 136 -12.03 -11.57 17.42
CA SER A 136 -10.82 -11.23 18.18
C SER A 136 -9.67 -10.84 17.27
N GLN A 137 -9.46 -11.55 16.15
CA GLN A 137 -8.49 -11.18 15.13
C GLN A 137 -8.81 -9.80 14.54
N ASP A 138 -10.07 -9.55 14.21
CA ASP A 138 -10.52 -8.28 13.62
C ASP A 138 -10.29 -7.11 14.57
N LYS A 139 -10.64 -7.26 15.86
CA LYS A 139 -10.39 -6.24 16.88
C LYS A 139 -8.89 -5.94 17.04
N SER A 140 -8.05 -6.97 17.05
CA SER A 140 -6.60 -6.80 17.13
C SER A 140 -6.03 -6.12 15.88
N ALA A 141 -6.47 -6.54 14.69
CA ALA A 141 -6.06 -5.97 13.41
C ALA A 141 -6.38 -4.47 13.32
N LEU A 142 -7.62 -4.08 13.64
CA LEU A 142 -8.05 -2.67 13.61
C LEU A 142 -7.28 -1.82 14.62
N SER A 143 -7.04 -2.36 15.83
CA SER A 143 -6.25 -1.68 16.84
C SER A 143 -4.81 -1.46 16.37
N LEU A 144 -4.18 -2.46 15.75
CA LEU A 144 -2.82 -2.31 15.23
C LEU A 144 -2.79 -1.37 14.02
N ALA A 145 -3.80 -1.41 13.14
CA ALA A 145 -3.87 -0.56 11.96
C ALA A 145 -3.94 0.92 12.35
N LEU A 146 -4.65 1.23 13.44
CA LEU A 146 -4.65 2.57 14.03
C LEU A 146 -3.26 2.99 14.50
N TYR A 147 -2.52 2.14 15.22
CA TYR A 147 -1.17 2.46 15.68
C TYR A 147 -0.14 2.52 14.55
N THR A 148 -0.33 1.79 13.46
CA THR A 148 0.48 1.88 12.24
C THR A 148 0.21 3.17 11.49
N TYR A 149 -1.07 3.54 11.30
CA TYR A 149 -1.46 4.80 10.69
C TYR A 149 -0.96 6.00 11.49
N ARG A 150 -1.08 5.92 12.82
CA ARG A 150 -0.55 6.92 13.75
C ARG A 150 0.97 7.03 13.70
N PHE A 151 1.69 5.94 13.49
CA PHE A 151 3.14 5.98 13.32
C PHE A 151 3.53 6.75 12.06
N LEU A 152 2.85 6.51 10.93
CA LEU A 152 3.07 7.27 9.69
C LEU A 152 2.78 8.77 9.88
N LEU A 153 1.72 9.11 10.61
CA LEU A 153 1.47 10.50 11.01
C LEU A 153 2.59 11.05 11.91
N CYS A 154 3.10 10.28 12.87
CA CYS A 154 4.25 10.68 13.70
C CYS A 154 5.52 10.88 12.88
N HIS A 155 5.70 10.12 11.79
CA HIS A 155 6.80 10.26 10.86
C HIS A 155 6.74 11.61 10.13
N GLU A 156 5.58 11.97 9.58
CA GLU A 156 5.40 13.29 8.96
C GLU A 156 5.50 14.44 9.98
N LEU A 157 4.98 14.25 11.20
CA LEU A 157 5.19 15.20 12.29
C LEU A 157 6.67 15.36 12.65
N ALA A 158 7.47 14.30 12.55
CA ALA A 158 8.90 14.37 12.81
C ALA A 158 9.64 15.17 11.73
N HIS A 159 9.29 15.03 10.45
CA HIS A 159 9.80 15.92 9.40
C HIS A 159 9.43 17.38 9.70
N ALA A 160 8.18 17.61 10.12
CA ALA A 160 7.70 18.93 10.51
C ALA A 160 8.51 19.53 11.67
N ALA A 161 8.73 18.74 12.73
CA ALA A 161 9.44 19.11 13.95
C ALA A 161 10.91 19.46 13.69
N LEU A 162 11.61 18.57 12.97
CA LEU A 162 13.04 18.67 12.68
C LEU A 162 13.35 19.78 11.66
N GLY A 163 12.33 20.32 10.99
CA GLY A 163 12.51 21.37 9.99
C GLY A 163 13.13 20.83 8.70
N HIS A 164 12.99 19.53 8.43
CA HIS A 164 13.39 18.95 7.16
C HIS A 164 12.64 19.63 6.01
N SER A 165 13.34 19.86 4.91
CA SER A 165 12.73 20.41 3.70
C SER A 165 11.77 19.37 3.12
N PRO A 166 10.55 19.77 2.71
CA PRO A 166 9.70 18.88 1.94
C PRO A 166 10.46 18.46 0.68
N ILE A 167 10.35 17.18 0.31
CA ILE A 167 11.00 16.65 -0.88
C ILE A 167 10.41 17.39 -2.09
N GLU A 168 11.25 18.06 -2.89
CA GLU A 168 10.85 18.51 -4.22
C GLU A 168 10.74 17.25 -5.09
N ALA A 169 9.52 16.80 -5.34
CA ALA A 169 9.25 15.65 -6.20
C ALA A 169 9.91 15.85 -7.58
N GLY A 170 10.67 14.85 -8.04
CA GLY A 170 11.22 14.81 -9.40
C GLY A 170 12.66 15.31 -9.59
N SER A 171 13.36 15.77 -8.55
CA SER A 171 14.80 16.04 -8.69
C SER A 171 15.62 14.78 -8.39
N VAL A 172 16.04 14.07 -9.43
CA VAL A 172 17.06 13.02 -9.29
C VAL A 172 18.39 13.74 -9.08
N PRO A 173 19.03 13.61 -7.90
CA PRO A 173 20.30 14.27 -7.71
C PRO A 173 21.34 13.57 -8.59
N ASP A 174 21.97 14.29 -9.52
CA ASP A 174 23.13 13.82 -10.31
C ASP A 174 24.35 13.46 -9.43
N ASN A 175 24.25 13.65 -8.10
CA ASN A 175 25.29 13.45 -7.11
C ASN A 175 24.75 12.60 -5.93
N ILE A 176 25.59 11.75 -5.36
CA ILE A 176 25.27 10.87 -4.22
C ILE A 176 25.15 11.67 -2.90
N THR A 177 25.66 12.90 -2.81
CA THR A 177 25.64 13.67 -1.56
C THR A 177 24.24 14.09 -1.08
N PRO A 178 23.34 14.65 -1.92
CA PRO A 178 21.96 14.94 -1.52
C PRO A 178 21.18 13.69 -1.12
N LEU A 179 21.47 12.56 -1.78
CA LEU A 179 20.90 11.26 -1.44
C LEU A 179 21.25 10.83 -0.01
N HIS A 180 22.53 10.87 0.37
CA HIS A 180 22.93 10.54 1.74
C HIS A 180 22.32 11.50 2.78
N GLN A 181 22.18 12.79 2.45
CA GLN A 181 21.53 13.75 3.34
C GLN A 181 20.05 13.43 3.56
N GLN A 182 19.33 13.03 2.51
CA GLN A 182 17.95 12.54 2.63
C GLN A 182 17.88 11.28 3.49
N GLN A 183 18.82 10.34 3.31
CA GLN A 183 18.87 9.13 4.13
C GLN A 183 19.09 9.41 5.62
N ASP A 184 19.97 10.35 5.96
CA ASP A 184 20.19 10.77 7.34
C ASP A 184 18.95 11.45 7.93
N GLN A 185 18.25 12.28 7.13
CA GLN A 185 16.98 12.90 7.53
C GLN A 185 15.89 11.87 7.81
N GLU A 186 15.75 10.83 6.98
CA GLU A 186 14.79 9.73 7.20
C GLU A 186 15.08 8.99 8.52
N LEU A 187 16.35 8.69 8.81
CA LEU A 187 16.74 8.00 10.04
C LEU A 187 16.48 8.85 11.29
N GLU A 188 16.76 10.15 11.23
CA GLU A 188 16.45 11.08 12.31
C GLU A 188 14.92 11.19 12.52
N THR A 189 14.18 11.25 11.41
CA THR A 189 12.72 11.30 11.40
C THR A 189 12.13 10.04 12.01
N ASP A 190 12.56 8.84 11.62
CA ASP A 190 12.09 7.57 12.18
C ASP A 190 12.30 7.47 13.70
N ARG A 191 13.45 7.95 14.18
CA ARG A 191 13.76 7.99 15.62
C ARG A 191 12.85 8.96 16.37
N MET A 192 12.64 10.15 15.82
CA MET A 192 11.75 11.15 16.41
C MET A 192 10.29 10.68 16.34
N ALA A 193 9.86 10.06 15.25
CA ALA A 193 8.54 9.49 15.05
C ALA A 193 8.24 8.41 16.09
N LEU A 194 9.18 7.49 16.33
CA LEU A 194 9.04 6.47 17.36
C LEU A 194 8.96 7.09 18.76
N THR A 195 9.71 8.17 19.00
CA THR A 195 9.66 8.93 20.26
C THR A 195 8.30 9.59 20.45
N LEU A 196 7.80 10.30 19.43
CA LEU A 196 6.47 10.89 19.41
C LEU A 196 5.42 9.81 19.68
N GLN A 197 5.46 8.72 18.92
CA GLN A 197 4.56 7.56 19.05
C GLN A 197 4.52 7.04 20.49
N VAL A 198 5.67 6.64 21.04
CA VAL A 198 5.78 5.93 22.31
C VAL A 198 5.47 6.83 23.50
N ARG A 199 5.97 8.07 23.51
CA ARG A 199 5.81 8.99 24.64
C ARG A 199 4.40 9.53 24.79
N SER A 200 3.67 9.62 23.68
CA SER A 200 2.28 10.08 23.69
C SER A 200 1.25 8.98 23.97
N ILE A 201 1.69 7.73 24.19
CA ILE A 201 0.78 6.62 24.53
C ILE A 201 0.68 6.50 26.07
N PRO A 202 -0.53 6.56 26.65
CA PRO A 202 -0.70 6.67 28.10
C PRO A 202 -0.48 5.36 28.86
N THR A 203 -0.57 4.19 28.20
CA THR A 203 -0.52 2.89 28.88
C THR A 203 0.51 1.94 28.28
N ARG A 204 1.15 1.14 29.14
CA ARG A 204 2.19 0.17 28.73
C ARG A 204 1.70 -0.89 27.75
N SER A 205 0.45 -1.35 27.90
CA SER A 205 -0.14 -2.33 26.99
C SER A 205 -0.36 -1.76 25.58
N GLU A 206 -0.63 -0.46 25.48
CA GLU A 206 -0.73 0.25 24.22
C GLU A 206 0.63 0.60 23.65
N THR A 207 1.64 0.85 24.48
CA THR A 207 3.03 1.07 24.01
C THR A 207 3.53 -0.12 23.19
N VAL A 208 3.20 -1.35 23.60
CA VAL A 208 3.52 -2.56 22.81
C VAL A 208 2.89 -2.52 21.42
N LYS A 209 1.63 -2.06 21.32
CA LYS A 209 0.96 -1.89 20.02
C LYS A 209 1.56 -0.75 19.21
N GLY A 210 1.98 0.33 19.86
CA GLY A 210 2.70 1.43 19.22
C GLY A 210 4.03 0.96 18.61
N LEU A 211 4.82 0.19 19.35
CA LEU A 211 6.06 -0.39 18.86
C LEU A 211 5.81 -1.35 17.68
N ALA A 212 4.83 -2.24 17.82
CA ALA A 212 4.44 -3.14 16.73
C ALA A 212 3.95 -2.38 15.50
N GLY A 213 3.17 -1.31 15.70
CA GLY A 213 2.63 -0.46 14.65
C GLY A 213 3.71 0.13 13.75
N ALA A 214 4.86 0.52 14.33
CA ALA A 214 6.01 1.00 13.58
C ALA A 214 6.63 -0.10 12.69
N VAL A 215 6.78 -1.33 13.20
CA VAL A 215 7.26 -2.47 12.40
C VAL A 215 6.29 -2.79 11.24
N TYR A 216 4.99 -2.75 11.52
CA TYR A 216 3.96 -2.94 10.51
C TYR A 216 3.96 -1.85 9.43
N ALA A 217 4.33 -0.61 9.76
CA ALA A 217 4.43 0.49 8.79
C ALA A 217 5.50 0.17 7.74
N PHE A 218 6.71 -0.18 8.17
CA PHE A 218 7.80 -0.59 7.27
C PHE A 218 7.47 -1.84 6.47
N ALA A 219 6.82 -2.83 7.09
CA ALA A 219 6.41 -4.04 6.38
C ALA A 219 5.34 -3.74 5.31
N ALA A 220 4.40 -2.84 5.58
CA ALA A 220 3.39 -2.41 4.62
C ALA A 220 4.03 -1.60 3.46
N GLU A 221 4.98 -0.72 3.77
CA GLU A 221 5.76 0.04 2.79
C GLU A 221 6.61 -0.89 1.91
N ALA A 222 7.32 -1.86 2.49
CA ALA A 222 8.10 -2.84 1.74
C ALA A 222 7.21 -3.66 0.79
N LEU A 223 6.02 -4.06 1.24
CA LEU A 223 5.06 -4.76 0.38
C LEU A 223 4.56 -3.86 -0.75
N ARG A 224 4.28 -2.58 -0.44
CA ARG A 224 3.89 -1.57 -1.42
C ARG A 224 4.99 -1.37 -2.47
N ASN A 225 6.26 -1.22 -2.08
CA ASN A 225 7.36 -1.07 -3.02
C ASN A 225 7.56 -2.34 -3.87
N SER A 226 7.26 -3.51 -3.30
CA SER A 226 7.29 -4.78 -4.04
C SER A 226 6.25 -4.84 -5.17
N ARG A 227 5.22 -3.98 -5.15
CA ARG A 227 4.20 -3.88 -6.22
C ARG A 227 4.81 -3.56 -7.58
N LEU A 228 5.94 -2.84 -7.61
CA LEU A 228 6.65 -2.49 -8.84
C LEU A 228 7.05 -3.74 -9.63
N MET A 229 7.38 -4.84 -8.94
CA MET A 229 7.66 -6.14 -9.59
C MET A 229 6.47 -6.70 -10.35
N LEU A 230 5.24 -6.38 -9.95
CA LEU A 230 4.03 -6.84 -10.65
C LEU A 230 3.89 -6.15 -12.01
N LEU A 231 4.44 -4.94 -12.16
CA LEU A 231 4.28 -4.05 -13.30
C LEU A 231 5.46 -4.04 -14.27
N ALA A 232 6.55 -4.76 -13.97
CA ALA A 232 7.80 -4.72 -14.74
C ALA A 232 7.68 -4.99 -16.25
N GLU A 233 6.61 -5.67 -16.71
CA GLU A 233 6.36 -5.88 -18.15
C GLU A 233 5.50 -4.78 -18.80
N LEU A 234 4.83 -3.94 -18.01
CA LEU A 234 3.90 -2.90 -18.49
C LEU A 234 4.50 -1.48 -18.46
N VAL A 235 5.61 -1.28 -17.74
CA VAL A 235 6.24 0.02 -17.52
C VAL A 235 7.75 -0.02 -17.78
N ASP A 236 8.37 1.14 -18.00
CA ASP A 236 9.84 1.25 -18.04
C ASP A 236 10.43 1.16 -16.63
N GLU A 237 10.88 -0.03 -16.23
CA GLU A 237 11.45 -0.32 -14.91
C GLU A 237 12.59 0.63 -14.50
N ARG A 238 13.33 1.17 -15.48
CA ARG A 238 14.47 2.08 -15.22
C ARG A 238 14.05 3.46 -14.74
N GLN A 239 12.81 3.87 -15.00
CA GLN A 239 12.26 5.11 -14.46
C GLN A 239 11.97 4.98 -12.95
N TRP A 240 11.70 3.76 -12.46
CA TRP A 240 11.44 3.49 -11.04
C TRP A 240 12.67 3.07 -10.24
N GLU A 241 13.75 2.61 -10.89
CA GLU A 241 15.06 2.46 -10.22
C GLU A 241 15.51 3.76 -9.54
N ILE A 242 14.99 4.90 -10.00
CA ILE A 242 15.22 6.23 -9.45
C ILE A 242 14.41 6.47 -8.17
N GLU A 243 13.22 5.91 -7.99
CA GLU A 243 12.41 6.04 -6.75
C GLU A 243 12.87 5.10 -5.64
N LEU A 244 13.58 4.03 -6.01
CA LEU A 244 14.31 3.15 -5.08
C LEU A 244 15.55 3.82 -4.44
N THR A 245 15.76 5.12 -4.67
CA THR A 245 16.82 5.91 -4.03
C THR A 245 16.51 6.29 -2.58
N HIS A 246 15.29 6.10 -2.07
CA HIS A 246 15.06 6.16 -0.62
C HIS A 246 15.94 5.14 0.12
N PRO A 247 16.42 5.44 1.35
CA PRO A 247 17.32 4.54 2.07
C PRO A 247 16.75 3.13 2.06
N PRO A 248 17.57 2.09 1.81
CA PRO A 248 17.08 0.73 1.77
C PRO A 248 16.31 0.48 3.07
N THR A 249 15.05 0.05 2.97
CA THR A 249 14.10 -0.10 4.10
C THR A 249 14.75 -0.81 5.29
N ILE A 250 15.69 -1.72 5.02
CA ILE A 250 16.52 -2.44 5.99
C ILE A 250 17.33 -1.50 6.93
N GLN A 251 17.94 -0.42 6.41
CA GLN A 251 18.73 0.51 7.22
C GLN A 251 17.84 1.31 8.18
N ARG A 252 16.68 1.78 7.71
CA ARG A 252 15.66 2.46 8.51
C ARG A 252 15.12 1.55 9.62
N GLU A 253 14.83 0.31 9.28
CA GLU A 253 14.39 -0.71 10.24
C GLU A 253 15.42 -0.95 11.35
N PHE A 254 16.72 -1.05 11.03
CA PHE A 254 17.76 -1.20 12.06
C PHE A 254 17.88 0.05 12.95
N GLY A 255 17.76 1.25 12.37
CA GLY A 255 17.71 2.50 13.13
C GLY A 255 16.55 2.52 14.12
N LEU A 256 15.36 2.10 13.67
CA LEU A 256 14.16 1.99 14.50
C LEU A 256 14.33 0.98 15.66
N LEU A 257 14.93 -0.19 15.39
CA LEU A 257 15.21 -1.19 16.42
C LEU A 257 16.18 -0.62 17.49
N GLY A 258 17.21 0.11 17.07
CA GLY A 258 18.12 0.81 17.97
C GLY A 258 17.39 1.87 18.83
N ALA A 259 16.49 2.64 18.23
CA ALA A 259 15.66 3.62 18.94
C ALA A 259 14.72 2.95 19.96
N ALA A 260 14.09 1.84 19.60
CA ALA A 260 13.24 1.06 20.49
C ALA A 260 14.00 0.51 21.71
N ASN A 261 15.25 0.06 21.52
CA ASN A 261 16.12 -0.35 22.62
C ASN A 261 16.38 0.82 23.59
N GLY A 262 16.66 2.02 23.07
CA GLY A 262 16.89 3.20 23.89
C GLY A 262 15.66 3.66 24.67
N LEU A 263 14.45 3.48 24.13
CA LEU A 263 13.20 3.92 24.74
C LEU A 263 12.58 2.88 25.70
N CYS A 264 12.62 1.61 25.31
CA CYS A 264 11.84 0.54 25.94
C CYS A 264 12.71 -0.66 26.41
N GLY A 265 14.02 -0.63 26.15
CA GLY A 265 14.98 -1.65 26.53
C GLY A 265 15.11 -2.83 25.55
N GLN A 266 16.08 -3.71 25.86
CA GLN A 266 16.53 -4.78 24.97
C GLN A 266 15.45 -5.81 24.61
N ALA A 267 14.53 -6.10 25.53
CA ALA A 267 13.44 -7.05 25.29
C ALA A 267 12.50 -6.56 24.17
N ALA A 268 12.13 -5.27 24.20
CA ALA A 268 11.28 -4.67 23.18
C ALA A 268 11.94 -4.70 21.79
N MET A 269 13.23 -4.39 21.70
CA MET A 269 14.00 -4.49 20.45
C MET A 269 14.01 -5.94 19.91
N THR A 270 14.20 -6.92 20.80
CA THR A 270 14.23 -8.34 20.41
C THR A 270 12.89 -8.80 19.86
N ASP A 271 11.79 -8.38 20.49
CA ASP A 271 10.43 -8.72 20.04
C ASP A 271 10.09 -8.04 18.71
N MET A 272 10.45 -6.76 18.53
CA MET A 272 10.29 -6.06 17.25
C MET A 272 11.10 -6.71 16.12
N HIS A 273 12.34 -7.12 16.39
CA HIS A 273 13.17 -7.82 15.40
C HIS A 273 12.56 -9.16 14.99
N ARG A 274 11.95 -9.88 15.93
CA ARG A 274 11.22 -11.12 15.62
C ARG A 274 10.00 -10.84 14.74
N LEU A 275 9.16 -9.89 15.14
CA LEU A 275 7.98 -9.48 14.38
C LEU A 275 8.34 -9.09 12.94
N ARG A 276 9.44 -8.34 12.75
CA ARG A 276 9.96 -7.99 11.42
C ARG A 276 10.23 -9.23 10.56
N ASN A 277 10.89 -10.24 11.11
CA ASN A 277 11.20 -11.47 10.37
C ASN A 277 9.92 -12.22 9.96
N ASP A 278 8.94 -12.31 10.86
CA ASP A 278 7.66 -12.96 10.60
C ASP A 278 6.87 -12.22 9.49
N LEU A 279 6.91 -10.88 9.49
CA LEU A 279 6.26 -10.06 8.46
C LEU A 279 6.95 -10.11 7.11
N ARG A 280 8.28 -10.29 7.07
CA ARG A 280 8.99 -10.54 5.81
C ARG A 280 8.51 -11.84 5.16
N GLU A 281 8.39 -12.92 5.93
CA GLU A 281 7.86 -14.19 5.41
C GLU A 281 6.42 -14.03 4.92
N LEU A 282 5.59 -13.27 5.63
CA LEU A 282 4.23 -12.96 5.20
C LEU A 282 4.23 -12.23 3.85
N ASN A 283 5.04 -11.17 3.72
CA ASN A 283 5.11 -10.36 2.51
C ASN A 283 5.61 -11.19 1.31
N ASP A 284 6.63 -12.03 1.50
CA ASP A 284 7.16 -12.94 0.48
C ASP A 284 6.07 -13.90 -0.03
N GLN A 285 5.26 -14.45 0.88
CA GLN A 285 4.14 -15.32 0.52
C GLN A 285 3.04 -14.58 -0.24
N VAL A 286 2.71 -13.34 0.16
CA VAL A 286 1.72 -12.51 -0.52
C VAL A 286 2.17 -12.17 -1.94
N LEU A 287 3.42 -11.72 -2.10
CA LEU A 287 3.99 -11.39 -3.40
C LEU A 287 4.05 -12.62 -4.32
N THR A 288 4.47 -13.77 -3.78
CA THR A 288 4.47 -15.05 -4.52
C THR A 288 3.06 -15.41 -5.00
N ASP A 289 2.03 -15.24 -4.16
CA ASP A 289 0.65 -15.50 -4.55
C ASP A 289 0.12 -14.49 -5.58
N ALA A 290 0.49 -13.21 -5.48
CA ALA A 290 0.15 -12.18 -6.46
C ALA A 290 0.74 -12.51 -7.84
N LEU A 291 2.04 -12.83 -7.91
CA LEU A 291 2.70 -13.24 -9.16
C LEU A 291 2.07 -14.51 -9.74
N ARG A 292 1.79 -15.51 -8.90
CA ARG A 292 1.13 -16.77 -9.33
C ARG A 292 -0.28 -16.52 -9.85
N GLN A 293 -1.05 -15.66 -9.19
CA GLN A 293 -2.40 -15.27 -9.60
C GLN A 293 -2.35 -14.52 -10.94
N GLN A 294 -1.44 -13.55 -11.08
CA GLN A 294 -1.21 -12.81 -12.30
C GLN A 294 -0.89 -13.75 -13.46
N GLN A 295 0.07 -14.67 -13.31
CA GLN A 295 0.42 -15.64 -14.36
C GLN A 295 -0.76 -16.53 -14.77
N MET A 296 -1.59 -16.94 -13.80
CA MET A 296 -2.81 -17.71 -14.06
C MET A 296 -3.81 -16.88 -14.89
N VAL A 297 -4.01 -15.62 -14.52
CA VAL A 297 -4.90 -14.68 -15.21
C VAL A 297 -4.39 -14.38 -16.62
N VAL A 298 -3.10 -14.15 -16.81
CA VAL A 298 -2.48 -13.98 -18.13
C VAL A 298 -2.77 -15.20 -19.01
N LYS A 299 -2.51 -16.41 -18.50
CA LYS A 299 -2.73 -17.65 -19.25
C LYS A 299 -4.20 -17.83 -19.65
N LYS A 300 -5.14 -17.61 -18.73
CA LYS A 300 -6.58 -17.74 -18.99
C LYS A 300 -7.07 -16.66 -19.96
N SER A 301 -6.62 -15.42 -19.80
CA SER A 301 -6.98 -14.30 -20.67
C SER A 301 -6.50 -14.56 -22.10
N ARG A 302 -5.24 -15.01 -22.27
CA ARG A 302 -4.72 -15.41 -23.59
C ARG A 302 -5.49 -16.58 -24.23
N GLN A 303 -5.99 -17.53 -23.42
CA GLN A 303 -6.86 -18.60 -23.93
C GLN A 303 -8.21 -18.06 -24.43
N LEU A 304 -8.82 -17.15 -23.68
CA LEU A 304 -10.07 -16.50 -24.08
C LEU A 304 -9.89 -15.66 -25.35
N LEU A 305 -8.83 -14.86 -25.43
CA LEU A 305 -8.49 -14.09 -26.64
C LEU A 305 -8.33 -15.01 -27.86
N ARG A 306 -7.68 -16.17 -27.69
CA ARG A 306 -7.53 -17.14 -28.77
C ARG A 306 -8.86 -17.70 -29.26
N ILE A 307 -9.77 -18.06 -28.35
CA ILE A 307 -11.11 -18.56 -28.68
C ILE A 307 -11.88 -17.51 -29.49
N GLU A 308 -11.82 -16.26 -29.06
CA GLU A 308 -12.49 -15.16 -29.72
C GLU A 308 -11.90 -14.87 -31.12
N MET A 309 -10.58 -14.90 -31.25
CA MET A 309 -9.90 -14.77 -32.55
C MET A 309 -10.30 -15.87 -33.53
N ASP A 310 -10.35 -17.13 -33.08
CA ASP A 310 -10.78 -18.25 -33.90
C ASP A 310 -12.26 -18.10 -34.30
N THR A 311 -13.09 -17.54 -33.42
CA THR A 311 -14.51 -17.25 -33.69
C THR A 311 -14.68 -16.15 -34.73
N LEU A 312 -13.96 -15.04 -34.62
CA LEU A 312 -13.98 -13.93 -35.59
C LEU A 312 -13.55 -14.37 -36.98
N ARG A 313 -12.55 -15.25 -37.08
CA ARG A 313 -12.10 -15.84 -38.35
C ARG A 313 -13.18 -16.68 -39.03
N LEU A 314 -14.02 -17.34 -38.24
CA LEU A 314 -15.05 -18.27 -38.73
C LEU A 314 -16.38 -17.57 -39.04
N HIS A 315 -16.76 -16.54 -38.28
CA HIS A 315 -18.12 -15.99 -38.30
C HIS A 315 -18.19 -14.50 -38.71
N GLY A 316 -17.05 -13.82 -38.88
CA GLY A 316 -17.03 -12.38 -39.20
C GLY A 316 -17.29 -11.48 -37.98
N ASN A 317 -17.36 -10.17 -38.21
CA ASN A 317 -17.43 -9.15 -37.16
C ASN A 317 -18.74 -9.20 -36.35
N ASP A 318 -18.74 -9.90 -35.22
CA ASP A 318 -19.76 -9.80 -34.19
C ASP A 318 -19.59 -8.50 -33.36
N PRO A 319 -20.69 -7.91 -32.84
CA PRO A 319 -20.67 -6.57 -32.25
C PRO A 319 -20.13 -6.51 -30.82
N LEU A 320 -19.95 -7.64 -30.11
CA LEU A 320 -19.30 -7.68 -28.79
C LEU A 320 -18.62 -9.04 -28.55
N PRO A 321 -17.39 -9.09 -28.00
CA PRO A 321 -16.71 -10.37 -27.76
C PRO A 321 -17.47 -11.26 -26.77
N ALA A 322 -17.74 -12.52 -27.14
CA ALA A 322 -18.45 -13.47 -26.27
C ALA A 322 -17.67 -13.76 -24.98
N VAL A 323 -16.33 -13.62 -25.04
CA VAL A 323 -15.43 -13.82 -23.90
C VAL A 323 -15.36 -12.64 -22.92
N LEU A 324 -15.97 -11.49 -23.24
CA LEU A 324 -15.86 -10.26 -22.43
C LEU A 324 -16.26 -10.46 -20.96
N PRO A 325 -17.39 -11.12 -20.61
CA PRO A 325 -17.75 -11.31 -19.20
C PRO A 325 -16.72 -12.11 -18.41
N ASP A 326 -16.09 -13.11 -19.04
CA ASP A 326 -15.04 -13.91 -18.41
C ASP A 326 -13.74 -13.11 -18.26
N LEU A 327 -13.41 -12.25 -19.22
CA LEU A 327 -12.28 -11.32 -19.12
C LEU A 327 -12.48 -10.28 -18.02
N LEU A 328 -13.66 -9.67 -17.89
CA LEU A 328 -13.97 -8.74 -16.81
C LEU A 328 -13.92 -9.40 -15.41
N ARG A 329 -14.31 -10.69 -15.33
CA ARG A 329 -14.14 -11.48 -14.10
C ARG A 329 -12.67 -11.72 -13.78
N LEU A 330 -11.84 -11.99 -14.79
CA LEU A 330 -10.39 -12.14 -14.62
C LEU A 330 -9.72 -10.79 -14.27
N PHE A 331 -10.18 -9.70 -14.86
CA PHE A 331 -9.74 -8.34 -14.56
C PHE A 331 -10.01 -7.98 -13.10
N SER A 332 -11.19 -8.35 -12.57
CA SER A 332 -11.49 -8.20 -11.15
C SER A 332 -10.51 -8.95 -10.23
N GLN A 333 -9.91 -10.05 -10.71
CA GLN A 333 -8.93 -10.83 -9.95
C GLN A 333 -7.51 -10.25 -10.09
N SER A 334 -7.10 -9.87 -11.28
CA SER A 334 -5.77 -9.29 -11.53
C SER A 334 -5.87 -8.37 -12.74
N PRO A 335 -6.09 -7.06 -12.53
CA PRO A 335 -6.10 -6.10 -13.63
C PRO A 335 -4.76 -6.09 -14.37
N VAL A 336 -3.62 -6.20 -13.66
CA VAL A 336 -2.30 -6.26 -14.29
C VAL A 336 -2.16 -7.50 -15.17
N GLY A 337 -2.67 -8.65 -14.72
CA GLY A 337 -2.63 -9.89 -15.49
C GLY A 337 -3.45 -9.83 -16.79
N VAL A 338 -4.59 -9.13 -16.78
CA VAL A 338 -5.37 -8.91 -18.01
C VAL A 338 -4.64 -7.94 -18.94
N MET A 339 -4.10 -6.83 -18.42
CA MET A 339 -3.34 -5.87 -19.24
C MET A 339 -2.12 -6.52 -19.92
N LYS A 340 -1.34 -7.34 -19.20
CA LYS A 340 -0.23 -8.13 -19.79
C LYS A 340 -0.68 -9.09 -20.89
N ALA A 341 -1.90 -9.64 -20.79
CA ALA A 341 -2.44 -10.51 -21.82
C ALA A 341 -2.86 -9.74 -23.07
N LEU A 342 -3.34 -8.50 -22.92
CA LEU A 342 -3.74 -7.63 -24.02
C LEU A 342 -2.53 -7.06 -24.76
N GLU A 343 -1.44 -6.70 -24.08
CA GLU A 343 -0.21 -6.18 -24.71
C GLU A 343 0.61 -7.22 -25.45
N HIS A 344 0.56 -8.46 -24.97
CA HIS A 344 1.29 -9.58 -25.53
C HIS A 344 0.31 -10.71 -25.89
N PRO A 345 -0.51 -10.51 -26.94
CA PRO A 345 -1.46 -11.52 -27.40
C PRO A 345 -0.73 -12.75 -27.96
N PRO A 346 -1.39 -13.93 -28.02
CA PRO A 346 -0.76 -15.16 -28.48
C PRO A 346 -0.18 -15.05 -29.90
N SER A 347 1.09 -15.42 -30.06
CA SER A 347 1.98 -15.19 -31.23
C SER A 347 1.70 -16.03 -32.48
N ASN A 348 0.53 -16.65 -32.62
CA ASN A 348 0.19 -17.47 -33.80
C ASN A 348 -0.41 -16.64 -34.95
N ALA A 349 -0.13 -15.34 -35.00
CA ALA A 349 -0.70 -14.40 -35.95
C ALA A 349 0.40 -13.66 -36.71
N SER A 350 1.01 -14.32 -37.68
CA SER A 350 1.87 -13.62 -38.65
C SER A 350 1.07 -12.80 -39.66
N ASP A 351 -0.24 -13.05 -39.80
CA ASP A 351 -1.00 -12.57 -40.97
C ASP A 351 -2.21 -11.65 -40.62
N ASP A 352 -2.54 -11.44 -39.34
CA ASP A 352 -3.80 -10.76 -38.92
C ASP A 352 -3.61 -9.72 -37.78
N THR A 353 -2.52 -8.95 -37.81
CA THR A 353 -2.24 -7.90 -36.81
C THR A 353 -3.36 -6.87 -36.67
N SER A 354 -4.06 -6.53 -37.76
CA SER A 354 -5.17 -5.55 -37.74
C SER A 354 -6.43 -6.06 -37.03
N ALA A 355 -6.77 -7.34 -37.17
CA ALA A 355 -7.96 -7.92 -36.54
C ALA A 355 -7.75 -8.09 -35.03
N ILE A 356 -6.52 -8.43 -34.63
CA ILE A 356 -6.12 -8.54 -33.22
C ILE A 356 -6.15 -7.18 -32.53
N ALA A 357 -5.58 -6.16 -33.16
CA ALA A 357 -5.64 -4.79 -32.65
C ALA A 357 -7.10 -4.35 -32.45
N SER A 358 -7.96 -4.55 -33.45
CA SER A 358 -9.39 -4.20 -33.34
C SER A 358 -10.15 -5.00 -32.26
N LEU A 359 -9.77 -6.24 -31.98
CA LEU A 359 -10.33 -7.01 -30.87
C LEU A 359 -9.86 -6.45 -29.52
N ILE A 360 -8.57 -6.15 -29.38
CA ILE A 360 -8.00 -5.55 -28.16
C ILE A 360 -8.66 -4.20 -27.89
N ASP A 361 -8.76 -3.31 -28.89
CA ASP A 361 -9.38 -2.00 -28.75
C ASP A 361 -10.82 -2.10 -28.23
N ARG A 362 -11.60 -3.07 -28.75
CA ARG A 362 -12.96 -3.34 -28.27
C ARG A 362 -13.02 -3.84 -26.84
N LEU A 363 -12.05 -4.65 -26.43
CA LEU A 363 -11.98 -5.15 -25.04
C LEU A 363 -11.50 -4.07 -24.08
N VAL A 364 -10.57 -3.22 -24.50
CA VAL A 364 -10.07 -2.08 -23.71
C VAL A 364 -11.17 -1.05 -23.52
N ALA A 365 -11.99 -0.77 -24.53
CA ALA A 365 -13.12 0.17 -24.43
C ALA A 365 -14.15 -0.18 -23.34
N GLU A 366 -14.17 -1.43 -22.88
CA GLU A 366 -15.05 -1.93 -21.82
C GLU A 366 -14.41 -1.87 -20.41
N LEU A 367 -13.13 -1.50 -20.31
CA LEU A 367 -12.43 -1.29 -19.04
C LEU A 367 -12.74 0.11 -18.47
N PRO A 368 -12.49 0.38 -17.18
CA PRO A 368 -12.63 1.73 -16.64
C PRO A 368 -11.71 2.73 -17.34
N ALA A 369 -12.11 4.01 -17.39
CA ALA A 369 -11.42 5.05 -18.17
C ALA A 369 -9.92 5.15 -17.85
N GLU A 370 -9.55 5.12 -16.57
CA GLU A 370 -8.14 5.12 -16.13
C GLU A 370 -7.30 3.99 -16.74
N PHE A 371 -7.88 2.81 -17.02
CA PHE A 371 -7.20 1.69 -17.67
C PHE A 371 -7.14 1.84 -19.18
N GLN A 372 -8.13 2.50 -19.79
CA GLN A 372 -8.10 2.83 -21.21
C GLN A 372 -6.97 3.82 -21.50
N ASP A 373 -6.89 4.88 -20.70
CA ASP A 373 -5.84 5.89 -20.81
C ASP A 373 -4.46 5.27 -20.60
N PHE A 374 -4.30 4.47 -19.54
CA PHE A 374 -3.07 3.73 -19.27
C PHE A 374 -2.68 2.78 -20.41
N HIS A 375 -3.63 2.06 -21.01
CA HIS A 375 -3.33 1.19 -22.15
C HIS A 375 -2.76 1.96 -23.34
N ASN A 376 -3.26 3.17 -23.59
CA ASN A 376 -2.86 4.02 -24.72
C ASN A 376 -1.51 4.74 -24.50
N GLN A 377 -1.01 4.77 -23.27
CA GLN A 377 0.29 5.35 -22.93
C GLN A 377 1.45 4.42 -23.29
N SER A 378 2.61 5.02 -23.59
CA SER A 378 3.87 4.30 -23.67
C SER A 378 4.31 3.77 -22.29
N PRO A 379 5.15 2.71 -22.22
CA PRO A 379 5.68 2.21 -20.94
C PRO A 379 6.38 3.27 -20.09
N LYS A 380 6.96 4.29 -20.73
CA LYS A 380 7.59 5.43 -20.04
C LYS A 380 6.57 6.37 -19.40
N GLU A 381 5.52 6.74 -20.14
CA GLU A 381 4.44 7.60 -19.62
C GLU A 381 3.73 6.93 -18.45
N ARG A 382 3.45 5.63 -18.56
CA ARG A 382 2.87 4.84 -17.47
C ARG A 382 3.72 4.80 -16.20
N ALA A 383 5.04 4.74 -16.37
CA ALA A 383 5.97 4.76 -15.24
C ALA A 383 5.91 6.10 -14.51
N ILE A 384 5.77 7.21 -15.25
CA ILE A 384 5.67 8.57 -14.71
C ILE A 384 4.33 8.78 -13.98
N ASP A 385 3.22 8.25 -14.51
CA ASP A 385 1.89 8.46 -13.93
C ASP A 385 1.63 7.63 -12.66
N LEU A 386 2.38 6.52 -12.49
CA LEU A 386 2.27 5.62 -11.33
C LEU A 386 3.33 5.87 -10.24
N ALA A 387 4.33 6.70 -10.57
CA ALA A 387 5.32 7.27 -9.66
C ALA A 387 4.67 8.43 -8.88
#